data_AF-A0A3P7YT43-F1
#
_entry.id   AF-A0A3P7YT43-F1
#
_cell.length_a   1.000
_cell.length_b   1.000
_cell.length_c   1.000
_cell.angle_alpha   90.00
_cell.angle_beta   90.00
_cell.angle_gamma   90.00
#
_symmetry.space_group_name_H-M   'P 1'
#
loop_
_entity.id
_entity.type
_entity.pdbx_description
1 polymer ?
#
loop_
_entity_poly.entity_id
_entity_poly.type
_entity_poly.pdbx_seq_one_letter_code
_entity_poly.pdbx_strand_id
1 'polypeptide(L)'
;VSVTICRLTAAAASLRTSGGSAGEFIVHGFGISCYASRRYPKELHFFFRNQFIDGDWLLKNKRKTVKPKDEYDPQVLVYDPTTLAGVWKQDEVTKKWSHCSHKFKPFRPERPAVLKDVLEAINNTPLVKLQKIPKSNGIQCNMFVKCEYFNSGGSTKDRIALRMIELAEADGRLKPGMTLIEPTSGNTGIGLSLAAAVKGYGCIIVMPEKMSKEKALTMEALGSIIVRTPNDAAFDSAFSHIGVALRLQKEIPGAIILDQYRNLGNPMAHYEQTAEEIIDALDGNVDYVVIGAGTGGTVTGVAKKIKEKIPNCIVVGVDPEGSILADPNKGETAFYEVEGVGYDFVPGTLNRNVVDKWLKSTDKESFEVARDLIRREGILCGGSSGSNVHAALEVARGLPADKNVVAILPDGVRNYLTKFVNNDWMMVRHFNVYGSS
;
A
#
# COMPACT_ATOMS: atom_id res chain seq x y z
N VAL A 1 -15.72 -46.94 -8.61
CA VAL A 1 -17.13 -47.34 -8.41
C VAL A 1 -17.65 -46.66 -7.15
N SER A 2 -18.31 -45.52 -7.32
CA SER A 2 -19.48 -45.07 -6.55
C SER A 2 -19.86 -43.67 -7.06
N VAL A 3 -20.99 -43.62 -7.76
CA VAL A 3 -21.65 -42.44 -8.33
C VAL A 3 -23.01 -42.37 -7.64
N THR A 4 -23.46 -41.18 -7.21
CA THR A 4 -24.87 -40.74 -7.12
C THR A 4 -24.85 -39.23 -6.82
N ILE A 5 -25.03 -38.34 -7.81
CA ILE A 5 -26.28 -37.76 -8.34
C ILE A 5 -26.96 -36.76 -7.36
N CYS A 6 -26.91 -35.48 -7.72
CA CYS A 6 -27.79 -34.44 -7.18
C CYS A 6 -28.92 -34.20 -8.19
N ARG A 7 -30.17 -34.35 -7.74
CA ARG A 7 -31.41 -34.13 -8.50
C ARG A 7 -31.73 -32.65 -8.59
N LEU A 8 -32.11 -32.18 -9.79
CA LEU A 8 -32.87 -30.95 -9.99
C LEU A 8 -34.26 -31.33 -10.51
N THR A 9 -35.27 -30.96 -9.74
CA THR A 9 -36.70 -31.07 -10.04
C THR A 9 -37.10 -29.99 -11.05
N ALA A 10 -37.53 -30.40 -12.25
CA ALA A 10 -38.24 -29.53 -13.19
C ALA A 10 -39.74 -29.85 -13.12
N ALA A 11 -40.53 -28.86 -12.73
CA ALA A 11 -41.99 -28.93 -12.77
C ALA A 11 -42.48 -28.86 -14.22
N ALA A 12 -43.40 -29.77 -14.55
CA ALA A 12 -44.06 -29.85 -15.83
C ALA A 12 -45.12 -28.75 -16.01
N ALA A 13 -45.19 -28.16 -17.20
CA ALA A 13 -46.41 -27.57 -17.74
C ALA A 13 -46.57 -28.06 -19.18
N SER A 14 -47.72 -28.66 -19.45
CA SER A 14 -48.12 -29.22 -20.75
C SER A 14 -49.12 -28.31 -21.47
N LEU A 15 -49.38 -28.63 -22.75
CA LEU A 15 -50.47 -28.19 -23.65
C LEU A 15 -50.08 -26.96 -24.51
N ARG A 16 -50.29 -26.91 -25.84
CA ARG A 16 -50.97 -27.78 -26.82
C ARG A 16 -50.42 -27.41 -28.21
N THR A 17 -50.32 -28.39 -29.11
CA THR A 17 -50.06 -28.18 -30.54
C THR A 17 -51.37 -28.05 -31.31
N SER A 18 -51.43 -27.13 -32.28
CA SER A 18 -52.32 -27.25 -33.45
C SER A 18 -51.80 -26.38 -34.61
N GLY A 19 -51.32 -27.05 -35.66
CA GLY A 19 -51.59 -26.68 -37.05
C GLY A 19 -50.82 -25.52 -37.69
N GLY A 20 -49.95 -25.87 -38.65
CA GLY A 20 -50.01 -25.26 -39.98
C GLY A 20 -48.97 -24.17 -40.33
N SER A 21 -48.19 -24.48 -41.37
CA SER A 21 -47.39 -23.60 -42.24
C SER A 21 -46.11 -22.98 -41.67
N ALA A 22 -45.04 -23.26 -42.41
CA ALA A 22 -43.70 -22.75 -42.26
C ALA A 22 -43.64 -21.22 -42.36
N GLY A 23 -42.91 -20.60 -41.44
CA GLY A 23 -42.53 -19.19 -41.46
C GLY A 23 -41.55 -18.95 -40.33
N GLU A 24 -40.29 -18.71 -40.68
CA GLU A 24 -39.26 -18.28 -39.74
C GLU A 24 -39.67 -16.95 -39.11
N PHE A 25 -39.81 -16.91 -37.78
CA PHE A 25 -39.75 -15.67 -37.01
C PHE A 25 -38.76 -15.79 -35.86
N ILE A 26 -37.85 -14.82 -35.89
CA ILE A 26 -36.82 -14.46 -34.92
C ILE A 26 -37.48 -13.95 -33.63
N VAL A 27 -37.11 -14.49 -32.46
CA VAL A 27 -37.04 -13.72 -31.20
C VAL A 27 -35.88 -14.23 -30.34
N HIS A 28 -35.12 -13.25 -29.86
CA HIS A 28 -33.86 -13.28 -29.11
C HIS A 28 -33.75 -14.32 -27.97
N GLY A 29 -32.78 -15.22 -28.09
CA GLY A 29 -32.26 -16.03 -27.00
C GLY A 29 -30.84 -15.60 -26.63
N PHE A 30 -30.63 -15.29 -25.35
CA PHE A 30 -29.35 -14.99 -24.72
C PHE A 30 -28.28 -16.04 -25.08
N GLY A 31 -27.26 -15.62 -25.84
CA GLY A 31 -26.12 -16.45 -26.20
C GLY A 31 -25.07 -16.50 -25.10
N ILE A 32 -25.05 -17.61 -24.34
CA ILE A 32 -23.82 -18.11 -23.71
C ILE A 32 -23.07 -18.87 -24.81
N SER A 33 -22.03 -18.25 -25.36
CA SER A 33 -21.21 -18.85 -26.41
C SER A 33 -20.01 -19.60 -25.81
N CYS A 34 -20.15 -20.92 -25.67
CA CYS A 34 -19.01 -21.84 -25.59
C CYS A 34 -18.33 -21.94 -26.96
N TYR A 35 -17.10 -21.42 -27.09
CA TYR A 35 -16.23 -21.71 -28.23
C TYR A 35 -15.19 -22.76 -27.84
N ALA A 36 -15.37 -23.97 -28.37
CA ALA A 36 -14.35 -25.00 -28.40
C ALA A 36 -13.68 -25.05 -29.79
N SER A 37 -12.36 -24.89 -29.76
CA SER A 37 -11.32 -25.51 -30.60
C SER A 37 -11.52 -25.62 -32.13
N ARG A 38 -10.74 -24.81 -32.86
CA ARG A 38 -10.12 -25.22 -34.14
C ARG A 38 -8.61 -24.96 -34.10
N ARG A 39 -7.88 -26.08 -34.19
CA ARG A 39 -6.44 -26.34 -34.50
C ARG A 39 -5.50 -25.12 -34.64
N TYR A 40 -4.56 -25.02 -33.71
CA TYR A 40 -3.19 -24.50 -33.93
C TYR A 40 -2.17 -25.41 -33.22
N PRO A 41 -0.94 -25.58 -33.76
CA PRO A 41 0.01 -26.58 -33.30
C PRO A 41 0.56 -26.29 -31.90
N LYS A 42 0.81 -27.37 -31.16
CA LYS A 42 1.09 -27.47 -29.72
C LYS A 42 2.56 -27.22 -29.31
N GLU A 43 3.31 -26.41 -30.03
CA GLU A 43 4.73 -26.18 -29.72
C GLU A 43 5.05 -24.68 -29.76
N LEU A 44 4.64 -23.94 -28.72
CA LEU A 44 5.28 -22.72 -28.19
C LEU A 44 4.44 -22.11 -27.03
N HIS A 45 4.01 -22.95 -26.08
CA HIS A 45 3.07 -22.52 -25.03
C HIS A 45 3.72 -22.22 -23.66
N PHE A 46 5.03 -22.11 -23.59
CA PHE A 46 5.76 -21.81 -22.36
C PHE A 46 6.79 -20.72 -22.61
N PHE A 47 6.90 -19.81 -21.65
CA PHE A 47 7.78 -18.63 -21.56
C PHE A 47 7.18 -17.29 -22.04
N PHE A 48 6.81 -16.48 -21.04
CA PHE A 48 6.58 -15.03 -21.07
C PHE A 48 5.38 -14.47 -21.83
N ARG A 49 4.19 -14.72 -21.28
CA ARG A 49 3.09 -13.75 -21.38
C ARG A 49 3.37 -12.54 -20.47
N ASN A 50 4.15 -11.57 -20.97
CA ASN A 50 4.07 -10.16 -20.54
C ASN A 50 2.70 -9.62 -21.00
N GLN A 51 1.62 -10.01 -20.32
CA GLN A 51 0.26 -9.92 -20.87
C GLN A 51 -0.45 -8.57 -20.74
N PHE A 52 0.25 -7.48 -20.36
CA PHE A 52 -0.43 -6.24 -19.92
C PHE A 52 -0.04 -4.98 -20.71
N ILE A 53 0.87 -5.09 -21.66
CA ILE A 53 1.06 -4.08 -22.72
C ILE A 53 0.67 -4.78 -24.03
N ASP A 54 -0.63 -4.93 -24.24
CA ASP A 54 -1.15 -5.50 -25.47
C ASP A 54 -1.14 -4.48 -26.63
N GLY A 55 -1.44 -4.96 -27.83
CA GLY A 55 -1.49 -4.12 -29.03
C GLY A 55 -2.50 -2.99 -28.91
N ASP A 56 -3.59 -3.19 -28.18
CA ASP A 56 -4.66 -2.21 -28.01
C ASP A 56 -4.23 -1.05 -27.11
N TRP A 57 -3.49 -1.33 -26.03
CA TRP A 57 -2.88 -0.29 -25.20
C TRP A 57 -1.88 0.55 -25.99
N LEU A 58 -1.04 -0.10 -26.80
CA LEU A 58 -0.04 0.55 -27.65
C LEU A 58 -0.70 1.44 -28.70
N LEU A 59 -1.78 0.96 -29.33
CA LEU A 59 -2.59 1.71 -30.28
C LEU A 59 -3.24 2.93 -29.62
N LYS A 60 -3.86 2.76 -28.44
CA LYS A 60 -4.51 3.85 -27.70
C LYS A 60 -3.53 4.95 -27.28
N ASN A 61 -2.27 4.59 -27.02
CA ASN A 61 -1.23 5.52 -26.56
C ASN A 61 -0.24 5.93 -27.65
N LYS A 62 -0.50 5.59 -28.93
CA LYS A 62 0.37 5.87 -30.09
C LYS A 62 1.82 5.42 -29.88
N ARG A 63 2.04 4.32 -29.14
CA ARG A 63 3.37 3.76 -28.86
C ARG A 63 3.67 2.61 -29.82
N LYS A 64 4.94 2.47 -30.23
CA LYS A 64 5.38 1.32 -31.04
C LYS A 64 5.29 0.04 -30.21
N THR A 65 4.86 -1.05 -30.84
CA THR A 65 4.86 -2.38 -30.21
C THR A 65 6.26 -2.75 -29.75
N VAL A 66 6.44 -2.85 -28.42
CA VAL A 66 7.67 -3.38 -27.82
C VAL A 66 7.66 -4.89 -28.05
N LYS A 67 8.56 -5.38 -28.90
CA LYS A 67 8.78 -6.83 -29.00
C LYS A 67 9.49 -7.27 -27.72
N PRO A 68 8.92 -8.20 -26.93
CA PRO A 68 9.64 -8.82 -25.83
C PRO A 68 10.95 -9.39 -26.37
N LYS A 69 12.07 -9.09 -25.70
CA LYS A 69 13.34 -9.77 -26.01
C LYS A 69 13.32 -11.16 -25.38
N ASP A 70 13.70 -12.17 -26.16
CA ASP A 70 13.78 -13.57 -25.71
C ASP A 70 14.94 -13.80 -24.71
N GLU A 71 15.96 -12.94 -24.74
CA GLU A 71 17.12 -12.99 -23.84
C GLU A 71 17.21 -11.72 -22.98
N TYR A 72 17.31 -11.94 -21.66
CA TYR A 72 17.48 -10.90 -20.66
C TYR A 72 18.96 -10.57 -20.50
N ASP A 73 19.30 -9.28 -20.51
CA ASP A 73 20.64 -8.81 -20.15
C ASP A 73 20.78 -8.80 -18.62
N PRO A 74 21.57 -9.71 -18.01
CA PRO A 74 21.74 -9.79 -16.56
C PRO A 74 22.33 -8.52 -15.93
N GLN A 75 22.89 -7.60 -16.73
CA GLN A 75 23.44 -6.33 -16.25
C GLN A 75 22.36 -5.29 -15.85
N VAL A 76 21.07 -5.60 -15.96
CA VAL A 76 19.96 -4.69 -15.61
C VAL A 76 19.66 -4.62 -14.10
N LEU A 77 20.16 -5.56 -13.29
CA LEU A 77 19.92 -5.64 -11.84
C LEU A 77 20.95 -4.88 -10.99
N VAL A 78 21.55 -3.79 -11.50
CA VAL A 78 22.32 -2.86 -10.64
C VAL A 78 21.32 -1.99 -9.86
N TYR A 79 20.70 -2.59 -8.85
CA TYR A 79 19.76 -1.92 -7.96
C TYR A 79 20.03 -2.37 -6.53
N ASP A 80 20.35 -1.40 -5.67
CA ASP A 80 20.51 -1.60 -4.24
C ASP A 80 19.46 -0.76 -3.50
N PRO A 81 18.40 -1.37 -2.94
CA PRO A 81 17.37 -0.64 -2.21
C PRO A 81 17.88 -0.05 -0.88
N THR A 82 19.07 -0.43 -0.42
CA THR A 82 19.66 0.07 0.83
C THR A 82 20.42 1.38 0.66
N THR A 83 20.69 1.77 -0.60
CA THR A 83 21.32 3.06 -0.92
C THR A 83 20.49 4.21 -0.36
N LEU A 84 21.11 5.02 0.51
CA LEU A 84 20.46 6.13 1.21
C LEU A 84 19.68 7.05 0.26
N ALA A 85 18.46 7.41 0.68
CA ALA A 85 17.55 8.20 -0.14
C ALA A 85 17.99 9.66 -0.37
N GLY A 86 19.06 10.09 0.30
CA GLY A 86 19.61 11.42 0.25
C GLY A 86 20.30 11.79 1.56
N VAL A 87 21.14 12.83 1.52
CA VAL A 87 21.80 13.34 2.72
C VAL A 87 20.83 14.21 3.50
N TRP A 88 20.72 13.94 4.80
CA TRP A 88 20.10 14.83 5.77
C TRP A 88 21.17 15.29 6.74
N LYS A 89 21.33 16.59 6.96
CA LYS A 89 22.13 17.11 8.09
C LYS A 89 21.24 17.79 9.11
N GLN A 90 21.52 17.50 10.37
CA GLN A 90 20.93 18.17 11.50
C GLN A 90 21.90 19.24 11.99
N ASP A 91 21.39 20.44 12.20
CA ASP A 91 22.14 21.50 12.86
C ASP A 91 22.37 21.14 14.33
N GLU A 92 23.62 21.18 14.78
CA GLU A 92 24.00 20.68 16.11
C GLU A 92 23.38 21.48 17.25
N VAL A 93 23.10 22.77 17.02
CA VAL A 93 22.60 23.70 18.03
C VAL A 93 21.08 23.72 18.04
N THR A 94 20.46 24.03 16.90
CA THR A 94 19.00 24.18 16.77
C THR A 94 18.27 22.85 16.67
N LYS A 95 19.01 21.74 16.48
CA LYS A 95 18.48 20.40 16.18
C LYS A 95 17.60 20.34 14.93
N LYS A 96 17.53 21.42 14.14
CA LYS A 96 16.77 21.49 12.90
C LYS A 96 17.46 20.73 11.81
N TRP A 97 16.69 19.97 11.03
CA TRP A 97 17.19 19.40 9.79
C TRP A 97 17.23 20.49 8.72
N SER A 98 18.41 20.74 8.12
CA SER A 98 18.61 21.91 7.25
C SER A 98 19.29 21.58 5.92
N HIS A 99 20.10 20.51 5.86
CA HIS A 99 20.74 20.10 4.61
C HIS A 99 20.03 18.88 4.04
N CYS A 100 18.91 19.15 3.38
CA CYS A 100 18.26 18.26 2.44
C CYS A 100 18.58 18.79 1.03
N SER A 101 18.71 17.91 0.03
CA SER A 101 18.92 18.35 -1.37
C SER A 101 17.74 19.18 -1.92
N HIS A 102 16.62 19.20 -1.19
CA HIS A 102 15.41 19.95 -1.54
C HIS A 102 14.94 20.80 -0.36
N LYS A 103 14.32 21.94 -0.67
CA LYS A 103 13.68 22.78 0.35
C LYS A 103 12.44 22.10 0.91
N PHE A 104 12.28 22.19 2.24
CA PHE A 104 11.06 21.74 2.90
C PHE A 104 9.88 22.64 2.56
N LYS A 105 8.70 22.04 2.37
CA LYS A 105 7.46 22.78 2.31
C LYS A 105 7.07 23.32 3.69
N PRO A 106 6.53 24.55 3.78
CA PRO A 106 5.99 25.06 5.03
C PRO A 106 4.76 24.24 5.45
N PHE A 107 4.63 24.02 6.76
CA PHE A 107 3.42 23.43 7.33
C PHE A 107 2.22 24.37 7.13
N ARG A 108 1.06 23.79 6.79
CA ARG A 108 -0.20 24.50 6.60
C ARG A 108 -1.28 23.81 7.43
N PRO A 109 -1.64 24.34 8.60
CA PRO A 109 -2.60 23.69 9.50
C PRO A 109 -4.03 23.69 8.92
N GLU A 110 -4.35 24.64 8.06
CA GLU A 110 -5.69 24.81 7.50
C GLU A 110 -5.80 24.27 6.07
N ARG A 111 -6.93 23.59 5.80
CA ARG A 111 -7.36 23.19 4.46
C ARG A 111 -8.42 24.18 3.96
N PRO A 112 -8.32 24.69 2.72
CA PRO A 112 -9.36 25.54 2.15
C PRO A 112 -10.68 24.77 2.00
N ALA A 113 -11.81 25.47 2.16
CA ALA A 113 -13.13 24.86 2.04
C ALA A 113 -13.44 24.34 0.62
N VAL A 114 -12.92 25.02 -0.40
CA VAL A 114 -13.00 24.61 -1.81
C VAL A 114 -11.61 24.19 -2.26
N LEU A 115 -11.48 22.93 -2.66
CA LEU A 115 -10.23 22.35 -3.17
C LEU A 115 -10.14 22.55 -4.68
N LYS A 116 -8.94 22.86 -5.18
CA LYS A 116 -8.69 22.97 -6.62
C LYS A 116 -8.88 21.63 -7.33
N ASP A 117 -8.38 20.57 -6.72
CA ASP A 117 -8.51 19.18 -7.17
C ASP A 117 -8.39 18.23 -5.98
N VAL A 118 -8.60 16.94 -6.22
CA VAL A 118 -8.62 15.91 -5.18
C VAL A 118 -7.25 15.67 -4.53
N LEU A 119 -6.15 16.14 -5.11
CA LEU A 119 -4.83 15.99 -4.49
C LEU A 119 -4.66 16.93 -3.29
N GLU A 120 -5.39 18.05 -3.24
CA GLU A 120 -5.42 18.93 -2.06
C GLU A 120 -6.17 18.32 -0.86
N ALA A 121 -6.89 17.21 -1.06
CA ALA A 121 -7.49 16.42 0.02
C ALA A 121 -6.50 15.38 0.63
N ILE A 122 -5.28 15.29 0.12
CA ILE A 122 -4.17 14.57 0.77
C ILE A 122 -3.56 15.48 1.82
N ASN A 123 -3.34 14.99 3.05
CA ASN A 123 -2.94 15.67 4.30
C ASN A 123 -4.09 15.96 5.27
N ASN A 124 -3.82 16.72 6.34
CA ASN A 124 -4.78 17.22 7.33
C ASN A 124 -5.75 16.12 7.81
N THR A 125 -5.20 14.94 8.08
CA THR A 125 -5.99 13.76 8.43
C THR A 125 -6.41 13.83 9.90
N PRO A 126 -7.56 13.27 10.29
CA PRO A 126 -8.01 13.34 11.68
C PRO A 126 -7.03 12.66 12.67
N LEU A 127 -6.86 13.28 13.84
CA LEU A 127 -6.31 12.65 15.03
C LEU A 127 -7.48 12.34 15.98
N VAL A 128 -7.77 11.06 16.20
CA VAL A 128 -8.96 10.61 16.93
C VAL A 128 -8.56 10.00 18.27
N LYS A 129 -9.17 10.43 19.37
CA LYS A 129 -8.97 9.82 20.69
C LYS A 129 -9.74 8.50 20.80
N LEU A 130 -9.07 7.41 21.16
CA LEU A 130 -9.71 6.12 21.41
C LEU A 130 -10.44 6.15 22.76
N GLN A 131 -11.66 5.59 22.81
CA GLN A 131 -12.53 5.72 24.00
C GLN A 131 -12.75 4.40 24.73
N LYS A 132 -12.88 3.28 24.02
CA LYS A 132 -13.28 1.97 24.56
C LYS A 132 -12.13 0.98 24.65
N ILE A 133 -11.28 0.91 23.62
CA ILE A 133 -10.18 -0.05 23.56
C ILE A 133 -9.16 0.16 24.68
N PRO A 134 -8.67 1.39 24.97
CA PRO A 134 -7.76 1.61 26.09
C PRO A 134 -8.37 1.17 27.43
N LYS A 135 -9.63 1.54 27.69
CA LYS A 135 -10.34 1.21 28.93
C LYS A 135 -10.48 -0.29 29.17
N SER A 136 -10.84 -1.08 28.15
CA SER A 136 -10.95 -2.54 28.31
C SER A 136 -9.61 -3.24 28.50
N ASN A 137 -8.50 -2.56 28.20
CA ASN A 137 -7.15 -3.09 28.37
C ASN A 137 -6.46 -2.52 29.63
N GLY A 138 -7.21 -1.83 30.51
CA GLY A 138 -6.67 -1.25 31.74
C GLY A 138 -5.70 -0.09 31.52
N ILE A 139 -5.74 0.55 30.35
CA ILE A 139 -4.86 1.68 30.00
C ILE A 139 -5.42 2.96 30.59
N GLN A 140 -4.56 3.70 31.29
CA GLN A 140 -4.91 4.96 31.97
C GLN A 140 -4.58 6.19 31.12
N CYS A 141 -3.48 6.16 30.37
CA CYS A 141 -3.04 7.26 29.53
C CYS A 141 -3.98 7.53 28.35
N ASN A 142 -3.81 8.68 27.71
CA ASN A 142 -4.55 9.02 26.50
C ASN A 142 -3.95 8.29 25.30
N MET A 143 -4.80 7.61 24.52
CA MET A 143 -4.41 7.03 23.24
C MET A 143 -5.14 7.72 22.10
N PHE A 144 -4.38 8.15 21.10
CA PHE A 144 -4.86 8.78 19.89
C PHE A 144 -4.41 7.98 18.67
N VAL A 145 -5.19 8.07 17.61
CA VAL A 145 -4.89 7.44 16.33
C VAL A 145 -4.90 8.44 15.20
N LYS A 146 -3.83 8.48 14.41
CA LYS A 146 -3.70 9.34 13.22
C LYS A 146 -4.28 8.60 12.01
N CYS A 147 -5.49 8.99 11.59
CA CYS A 147 -6.29 8.24 10.62
C CYS A 147 -5.90 8.58 9.17
N GLU A 148 -4.78 8.02 8.70
CA GLU A 148 -4.25 8.29 7.36
C GLU A 148 -5.09 7.70 6.22
N TYR A 149 -6.05 6.84 6.53
CA TYR A 149 -7.02 6.32 5.56
C TYR A 149 -8.04 7.35 5.06
N PHE A 150 -8.06 8.56 5.63
CA PHE A 150 -8.86 9.69 5.14
C PHE A 150 -8.19 10.49 4.00
N ASN A 151 -6.93 10.20 3.65
CA ASN A 151 -6.35 10.78 2.44
C ASN A 151 -7.17 10.34 1.20
N SER A 152 -7.10 11.12 0.12
CA SER A 152 -7.90 10.95 -1.10
C SER A 152 -7.87 9.56 -1.74
N GLY A 153 -6.69 8.91 -1.76
CA GLY A 153 -6.50 7.55 -2.26
C GLY A 153 -6.75 6.49 -1.17
N GLY A 154 -6.98 6.90 0.06
CA GLY A 154 -7.33 6.05 1.20
C GLY A 154 -6.13 5.55 2.00
N SER A 155 -4.95 6.17 1.89
CA SER A 155 -3.78 5.74 2.65
C SER A 155 -2.74 6.82 2.89
N THR A 156 -1.85 6.57 3.85
CA THR A 156 -0.67 7.40 4.11
C THR A 156 0.28 7.53 2.91
N LYS A 157 0.20 6.59 1.95
CA LYS A 157 1.08 6.58 0.79
C LYS A 157 0.71 7.63 -0.27
N ASP A 158 -0.48 8.22 -0.17
CA ASP A 158 -0.89 9.32 -1.03
C ASP A 158 0.03 10.54 -0.84
N ARG A 159 0.48 10.78 0.40
CA ARG A 159 1.43 11.84 0.75
C ARG A 159 2.76 11.68 0.02
N ILE A 160 3.32 10.47 0.05
CA ILE A 160 4.62 10.20 -0.56
C ILE A 160 4.52 10.19 -2.08
N ALA A 161 3.42 9.65 -2.63
CA ALA A 161 3.18 9.63 -4.06
C ALA A 161 3.17 11.06 -4.63
N LEU A 162 2.38 11.94 -4.01
CA LEU A 162 2.34 13.35 -4.40
C LEU A 162 3.72 14.02 -4.25
N ARG A 163 4.37 13.83 -3.10
CA ARG A 163 5.66 14.50 -2.84
C ARG A 163 6.77 14.04 -3.79
N MET A 164 6.85 12.74 -4.09
CA MET A 164 7.84 12.22 -5.04
C MET A 164 7.61 12.74 -6.47
N ILE A 165 6.34 12.86 -6.89
CA ILE A 165 5.97 13.48 -8.18
C ILE A 165 6.41 14.94 -8.21
N GLU A 166 6.07 15.72 -7.19
CA GLU A 166 6.41 17.15 -7.14
C GLU A 166 7.92 17.41 -7.16
N LEU A 167 8.72 16.56 -6.50
CA LEU A 167 10.17 16.62 -6.59
C LEU A 167 10.66 16.31 -8.00
N ALA A 168 10.14 15.25 -8.63
CA ALA A 168 10.51 14.89 -9.98
C ALA A 168 10.10 15.95 -11.02
N GLU A 169 8.95 16.61 -10.83
CA GLU A 169 8.50 17.76 -11.62
C GLU A 169 9.45 18.96 -11.45
N ALA A 170 9.79 19.30 -10.20
CA ALA A 170 10.66 20.44 -9.87
C ALA A 170 12.09 20.28 -10.45
N ASP A 171 12.62 19.06 -10.43
CA ASP A 171 13.94 18.74 -10.98
C ASP A 171 13.93 18.51 -12.50
N GLY A 172 12.76 18.60 -13.16
CA GLY A 172 12.60 18.38 -14.60
C GLY A 172 12.77 16.92 -15.06
N ARG A 173 12.87 15.97 -14.11
CA ARG A 173 12.92 14.51 -14.36
C ARG A 173 11.58 13.97 -14.84
N LEU A 174 10.48 14.59 -14.44
CA LEU A 174 9.12 14.27 -14.87
C LEU A 174 8.52 15.46 -15.62
N LYS A 175 8.00 15.21 -16.83
CA LYS A 175 7.44 16.22 -17.74
C LYS A 175 6.03 15.80 -18.18
N PRO A 176 5.16 16.74 -18.58
CA PRO A 176 3.78 16.43 -18.97
C PRO A 176 3.67 15.27 -19.97
N GLY A 177 2.74 14.34 -19.71
CA GLY A 177 2.50 13.17 -20.57
C GLY A 177 3.53 12.03 -20.47
N MET A 178 4.53 12.13 -19.60
CA MET A 178 5.44 11.01 -19.28
C MET A 178 4.73 9.88 -18.52
N THR A 179 5.41 8.73 -18.41
CA THR A 179 4.89 7.53 -17.75
C THR A 179 5.63 7.28 -16.45
N LEU A 180 4.88 7.08 -15.37
CA LEU A 180 5.36 6.59 -14.09
C LEU A 180 5.32 5.05 -14.08
N ILE A 181 6.37 4.43 -13.58
CA ILE A 181 6.45 2.99 -13.31
C ILE A 181 6.80 2.84 -11.82
N GLU A 182 6.08 2.02 -11.06
CA GLU A 182 6.45 1.79 -9.65
C GLU A 182 6.35 0.31 -9.26
N PRO A 183 7.45 -0.29 -8.72
CA PRO A 183 7.41 -1.58 -8.05
C PRO A 183 6.88 -1.41 -6.62
N THR A 184 5.68 -1.91 -6.33
CA THR A 184 5.05 -1.65 -5.02
C THR A 184 4.05 -2.72 -4.59
N SER A 185 3.92 -2.89 -3.28
CA SER A 185 2.95 -3.76 -2.59
C SER A 185 1.54 -3.16 -2.47
N GLY A 186 1.31 -1.98 -3.06
CA GLY A 186 -0.05 -1.55 -3.44
C GLY A 186 -0.38 -0.09 -3.15
N ASN A 187 -0.31 0.36 -1.90
CA ASN A 187 -0.83 1.68 -1.52
C ASN A 187 -0.09 2.85 -2.20
N THR A 188 1.23 2.76 -2.36
CA THR A 188 2.00 3.74 -3.15
C THR A 188 1.56 3.73 -4.61
N GLY A 189 1.23 2.55 -5.15
CA GLY A 189 0.68 2.42 -6.49
C GLY A 189 -0.69 3.10 -6.64
N ILE A 190 -1.57 2.98 -5.65
CA ILE A 190 -2.85 3.70 -5.61
C ILE A 190 -2.63 5.22 -5.57
N GLY A 191 -1.76 5.70 -4.68
CA GLY A 191 -1.43 7.12 -4.58
C GLY A 191 -0.84 7.70 -5.88
N LEU A 192 0.06 6.96 -6.53
CA LEU A 192 0.64 7.35 -7.82
C LEU A 192 -0.39 7.29 -8.95
N SER A 193 -1.27 6.30 -8.95
CA SER A 193 -2.37 6.19 -9.93
C SER A 193 -3.32 7.37 -9.81
N LEU A 194 -3.68 7.76 -8.59
CA LEU A 194 -4.53 8.93 -8.31
C LEU A 194 -3.87 10.22 -8.82
N ALA A 195 -2.61 10.45 -8.44
CA ALA A 195 -1.88 11.64 -8.87
C ALA A 195 -1.65 11.68 -10.39
N ALA A 196 -1.36 10.53 -11.01
CA ALA A 196 -1.20 10.40 -12.45
C ALA A 196 -2.49 10.73 -13.21
N ALA A 197 -3.65 10.24 -12.72
CA ALA A 197 -4.95 10.54 -13.32
C ALA A 197 -5.26 12.04 -13.31
N VAL A 198 -4.97 12.73 -12.20
CA VAL A 198 -5.21 14.17 -12.05
C VAL A 198 -4.22 15.01 -12.86
N LYS A 199 -2.93 14.64 -12.86
CA LYS A 199 -1.85 15.41 -13.51
C LYS A 199 -1.61 15.03 -14.98
N GLY A 200 -2.27 14.01 -15.50
CA GLY A 200 -2.17 13.58 -16.90
C GLY A 200 -0.90 12.77 -17.22
N TYR A 201 -0.46 11.92 -16.30
CA TYR A 201 0.65 10.97 -16.53
C TYR A 201 0.12 9.58 -16.88
N GLY A 202 0.89 8.83 -17.69
CA GLY A 202 0.70 7.38 -17.76
C GLY A 202 1.18 6.74 -16.45
N CYS A 203 0.56 5.64 -16.01
CA CYS A 203 0.96 4.96 -14.79
C CYS A 203 0.95 3.43 -14.97
N ILE A 204 2.04 2.78 -14.59
CA ILE A 204 2.22 1.33 -14.63
C ILE A 204 2.67 0.88 -13.25
N ILE A 205 1.91 -0.02 -12.64
CA ILE A 205 2.23 -0.56 -11.33
C ILE A 205 2.63 -2.02 -11.48
N VAL A 206 3.83 -2.35 -10.98
CA VAL A 206 4.36 -3.71 -10.98
C VAL A 206 4.23 -4.26 -9.56
N MET A 207 3.47 -5.35 -9.38
CA MET A 207 3.23 -5.93 -8.05
C MET A 207 3.12 -7.46 -8.05
N PRO A 208 3.48 -8.13 -6.95
CA PRO A 208 3.30 -9.57 -6.81
C PRO A 208 1.82 -10.01 -6.86
N GLU A 209 1.57 -11.26 -7.24
CA GLU A 209 0.22 -11.86 -7.32
C GLU A 209 -0.52 -11.95 -5.98
N LYS A 210 0.18 -12.00 -4.83
CA LYS A 210 -0.43 -12.12 -3.48
C LYS A 210 -1.16 -10.85 -3.03
N MET A 211 -0.87 -9.72 -3.66
CA MET A 211 -1.49 -8.44 -3.33
C MET A 211 -2.99 -8.50 -3.62
N SER A 212 -3.78 -7.85 -2.76
CA SER A 212 -5.24 -7.98 -2.83
C SER A 212 -5.81 -7.54 -4.19
N LYS A 213 -6.88 -8.21 -4.63
CA LYS A 213 -7.57 -7.87 -5.89
C LYS A 213 -8.16 -6.46 -5.80
N GLU A 214 -8.62 -6.07 -4.62
CA GLU A 214 -9.19 -4.77 -4.30
C GLU A 214 -8.22 -3.62 -4.63
N LYS A 215 -6.93 -3.78 -4.32
CA LYS A 215 -5.90 -2.81 -4.67
C LYS A 215 -5.75 -2.64 -6.17
N ALA A 216 -5.68 -3.76 -6.90
CA ALA A 216 -5.52 -3.75 -8.35
C ALA A 216 -6.72 -3.12 -9.06
N LEU A 217 -7.94 -3.50 -8.68
CA LEU A 217 -9.17 -2.91 -9.21
C LEU A 217 -9.23 -1.40 -8.98
N THR A 218 -8.78 -0.93 -7.82
CA THR A 218 -8.71 0.51 -7.52
C THR A 218 -7.75 1.22 -8.48
N MET A 219 -6.56 0.66 -8.72
CA MET A 219 -5.56 1.24 -9.62
C MET A 219 -6.00 1.21 -11.09
N GLU A 220 -6.62 0.12 -11.54
CA GLU A 220 -7.19 -0.01 -12.89
C GLU A 220 -8.32 1.00 -13.12
N ALA A 221 -9.18 1.20 -12.12
CA ALA A 221 -10.24 2.21 -12.18
C ALA A 221 -9.69 3.65 -12.25
N LEU A 222 -8.51 3.89 -11.67
CA LEU A 222 -7.77 5.15 -11.79
C LEU A 222 -7.01 5.28 -13.13
N GLY A 223 -7.06 4.26 -13.99
CA GLY A 223 -6.46 4.28 -15.32
C GLY A 223 -5.04 3.72 -15.40
N SER A 224 -4.53 3.12 -14.33
CA SER A 224 -3.20 2.50 -14.32
C SER A 224 -3.21 1.11 -14.94
N ILE A 225 -2.08 0.74 -15.53
CA ILE A 225 -1.83 -0.64 -15.95
C ILE A 225 -1.23 -1.41 -14.79
N ILE A 226 -1.71 -2.64 -14.59
CA ILE A 226 -1.16 -3.56 -13.59
C ILE A 226 -0.32 -4.64 -14.27
N VAL A 227 0.91 -4.81 -13.82
CA VAL A 227 1.80 -5.90 -14.21
C VAL A 227 2.01 -6.80 -12.99
N ARG A 228 1.63 -8.07 -13.12
CA ARG A 228 1.80 -9.07 -12.06
C ARG A 228 3.16 -9.75 -12.15
N THR A 229 3.73 -10.08 -11.00
CA THR A 229 4.95 -10.90 -10.89
C THR A 229 4.76 -12.09 -9.96
N PRO A 230 5.53 -13.19 -10.13
CA PRO A 230 5.52 -14.32 -9.19
C PRO A 230 5.78 -13.89 -7.74
N ASN A 231 5.17 -14.59 -6.78
CA ASN A 231 5.26 -14.28 -5.35
C ASN A 231 6.57 -14.72 -4.70
N ASP A 232 7.18 -15.77 -5.25
CA ASP A 232 8.37 -16.47 -4.78
C ASP A 232 9.67 -15.92 -5.40
N ALA A 233 9.57 -14.95 -6.32
CA ALA A 233 10.72 -14.27 -6.87
C ALA A 233 11.41 -13.40 -5.80
N ALA A 234 12.66 -13.73 -5.46
CA ALA A 234 13.53 -12.91 -4.62
C ALA A 234 13.63 -11.47 -5.15
N PHE A 235 13.87 -10.48 -4.27
CA PHE A 235 13.82 -9.07 -4.68
C PHE A 235 14.84 -8.72 -5.79
N ASP A 236 15.98 -9.39 -5.82
CA ASP A 236 17.08 -9.26 -6.79
C ASP A 236 16.89 -10.13 -8.05
N SER A 237 15.80 -10.89 -8.15
CA SER A 237 15.46 -11.64 -9.36
C SER A 237 14.97 -10.73 -10.50
N ALA A 238 15.30 -11.08 -11.74
CA ALA A 238 14.74 -10.43 -12.93
C ALA A 238 13.21 -10.55 -13.01
N PHE A 239 12.63 -11.55 -12.35
CA PHE A 239 11.19 -11.78 -12.29
C PHE A 239 10.53 -11.12 -11.08
N SER A 240 11.31 -10.51 -10.20
CA SER A 240 10.77 -9.72 -9.10
C SER A 240 10.04 -8.50 -9.65
N HIS A 241 9.09 -7.98 -8.87
CA HIS A 241 8.42 -6.72 -9.20
C HIS A 241 9.40 -5.57 -9.44
N ILE A 242 10.56 -5.56 -8.77
CA ILE A 242 11.63 -4.58 -8.98
C ILE A 242 12.33 -4.82 -10.32
N GLY A 243 12.77 -6.05 -10.60
CA GLY A 243 13.44 -6.40 -11.86
C GLY A 243 12.57 -6.11 -13.08
N VAL A 244 11.29 -6.45 -13.01
CA VAL A 244 10.31 -6.17 -14.07
C VAL A 244 10.09 -4.67 -14.24
N ALA A 245 10.01 -3.88 -13.15
CA ALA A 245 9.89 -2.43 -13.25
C ALA A 245 11.12 -1.79 -13.92
N LEU A 246 12.33 -2.19 -13.52
CA LEU A 246 13.59 -1.70 -14.11
C LEU A 246 13.68 -2.02 -15.61
N ARG A 247 13.24 -3.22 -16.01
CA ARG A 247 13.15 -3.58 -17.43
C ARG A 247 12.19 -2.67 -18.18
N LEU A 248 10.97 -2.50 -17.66
CA LEU A 248 9.96 -1.64 -18.28
C LEU A 248 10.43 -0.19 -18.42
N GLN A 249 11.18 0.33 -17.44
CA GLN A 249 11.78 1.66 -17.52
C GLN A 249 12.74 1.79 -18.71
N LYS A 250 13.56 0.77 -18.98
CA LYS A 250 14.49 0.77 -20.13
C LYS A 250 13.76 0.63 -21.47
N GLU A 251 12.66 -0.12 -21.49
CA GLU A 251 11.90 -0.41 -22.70
C GLU A 251 10.91 0.70 -23.10
N ILE A 252 10.44 1.51 -22.15
CA ILE A 252 9.45 2.57 -22.38
C ILE A 252 10.15 3.93 -22.42
N PRO A 253 10.31 4.56 -23.60
CA PRO A 253 11.02 5.84 -23.71
C PRO A 253 10.37 6.93 -22.87
N GLY A 254 11.19 7.53 -22.00
CA GLY A 254 10.76 8.59 -21.09
C GLY A 254 9.94 8.10 -19.90
N ALA A 255 9.84 6.80 -19.64
CA ALA A 255 9.28 6.34 -18.37
C ALA A 255 10.28 6.51 -17.23
N ILE A 256 9.77 6.81 -16.03
CA ILE A 256 10.60 6.91 -14.83
C ILE A 256 10.05 6.03 -13.72
N ILE A 257 10.94 5.54 -12.88
CA ILE A 257 10.62 4.96 -11.58
C ILE A 257 10.89 6.01 -10.52
N LEU A 258 9.91 6.27 -9.65
CA LEU A 258 10.09 7.24 -8.56
C LEU A 258 10.82 6.60 -7.38
N ASP A 259 10.57 5.32 -7.12
CA ASP A 259 11.33 4.48 -6.20
C ASP A 259 11.16 4.88 -4.73
N GLN A 260 10.04 4.45 -4.14
CA GLN A 260 9.73 4.71 -2.73
C GLN A 260 10.78 4.22 -1.72
N TYR A 261 11.71 3.34 -2.10
CA TYR A 261 12.74 2.79 -1.19
C TYR A 261 13.96 3.71 -1.06
N ARG A 262 14.19 4.56 -2.07
CA ARG A 262 15.35 5.44 -2.18
C ARG A 262 14.99 6.89 -2.47
N ASN A 263 13.71 7.23 -2.59
CA ASN A 263 13.30 8.60 -2.88
C ASN A 263 13.11 9.42 -1.61
N LEU A 264 13.82 10.54 -1.53
CA LEU A 264 13.76 11.48 -0.41
C LEU A 264 12.36 12.05 -0.16
N GLY A 265 11.53 12.15 -1.21
CA GLY A 265 10.14 12.59 -1.13
C GLY A 265 9.29 11.76 -0.17
N ASN A 266 9.66 10.49 0.05
CA ASN A 266 8.98 9.61 1.00
C ASN A 266 9.14 10.08 2.47
N PRO A 267 10.34 10.05 3.09
CA PRO A 267 10.48 10.58 4.45
C PRO A 267 10.22 12.09 4.55
N MET A 268 10.47 12.88 3.50
CA MET A 268 10.16 14.31 3.51
C MET A 268 8.67 14.59 3.70
N ALA A 269 7.77 13.87 3.01
CA ALA A 269 6.33 14.11 3.13
C ALA A 269 5.86 13.98 4.58
N HIS A 270 6.39 13.00 5.31
CA HIS A 270 6.03 12.76 6.70
C HIS A 270 6.69 13.73 7.69
N TYR A 271 7.90 14.20 7.39
CA TYR A 271 8.58 15.25 8.14
C TYR A 271 7.89 16.61 8.00
N GLU A 272 7.45 16.95 6.78
CA GLU A 272 6.82 18.23 6.43
C GLU A 272 5.35 18.31 6.84
N GLN A 273 4.65 17.17 6.87
CA GLN A 273 3.20 17.12 7.05
C GLN A 273 2.82 16.26 8.25
N THR A 274 2.96 14.94 8.16
CA THR A 274 2.38 14.01 9.15
C THR A 274 2.82 14.32 10.58
N ALA A 275 4.10 14.63 10.81
CA ALA A 275 4.58 15.00 12.13
C ALA A 275 4.11 16.37 12.59
N GLU A 276 4.17 17.37 11.71
CA GLU A 276 3.69 18.72 12.03
C GLU A 276 2.20 18.69 12.41
N GLU A 277 1.38 17.92 11.69
CA GLU A 277 -0.04 17.72 12.01
C GLU A 277 -0.28 17.03 13.38
N ILE A 278 0.59 16.09 13.78
CA ILE A 278 0.50 15.43 15.10
C ILE A 278 0.88 16.40 16.22
N ILE A 279 1.94 17.18 16.00
CA ILE A 279 2.44 18.16 16.96
C ILE A 279 1.42 19.28 17.16
N ASP A 280 0.89 19.81 16.07
CA ASP A 280 -0.14 20.85 16.06
C ASP A 280 -1.42 20.39 16.78
N ALA A 281 -1.93 19.20 16.46
CA ALA A 281 -3.17 18.68 17.03
C ALA A 281 -3.14 18.41 18.54
N LEU A 282 -1.96 18.36 19.16
CA LEU A 282 -1.77 18.11 20.60
C LEU A 282 -0.98 19.23 21.29
N ASP A 283 -0.80 20.38 20.64
CA ASP A 283 -0.02 21.52 21.16
C ASP A 283 1.38 21.11 21.65
N GLY A 284 2.01 20.17 20.94
CA GLY A 284 3.32 19.62 21.30
C GLY A 284 3.32 18.62 22.47
N ASN A 285 2.18 18.31 23.07
CA ASN A 285 2.06 17.36 24.19
C ASN A 285 1.96 15.92 23.67
N VAL A 286 3.07 15.37 23.21
CA VAL A 286 3.16 13.99 22.71
C VAL A 286 4.30 13.27 23.42
N ASP A 287 3.99 12.18 24.11
CA ASP A 287 4.99 11.40 24.86
C ASP A 287 5.48 10.19 24.06
N TYR A 288 4.60 9.56 23.28
CA TYR A 288 4.92 8.39 22.47
C TYR A 288 4.29 8.48 21.08
N VAL A 289 5.05 8.10 20.05
CA VAL A 289 4.51 7.88 18.70
C VAL A 289 4.87 6.48 18.23
N VAL A 290 3.86 5.70 17.84
CA VAL A 290 3.97 4.29 17.44
C VAL A 290 3.68 4.15 15.94
N ILE A 291 4.67 3.63 15.19
CA ILE A 291 4.69 3.67 13.73
C ILE A 291 5.18 2.34 13.15
N GLY A 292 4.32 1.68 12.38
CA GLY A 292 4.69 0.52 11.58
C GLY A 292 5.66 0.87 10.45
N ALA A 293 6.70 0.06 10.28
CA ALA A 293 7.73 0.26 9.27
C ALA A 293 7.53 -0.67 8.07
N GLY A 294 7.40 -0.08 6.88
CA GLY A 294 7.60 -0.74 5.58
C GLY A 294 8.87 -0.20 4.93
N THR A 295 8.72 0.77 4.02
CA THR A 295 9.87 1.53 3.47
C THR A 295 10.64 2.32 4.54
N GLY A 296 10.07 2.49 5.73
CA GLY A 296 10.64 3.29 6.81
C GLY A 296 10.55 4.80 6.64
N GLY A 297 9.95 5.29 5.54
CA GLY A 297 9.81 6.73 5.31
C GLY A 297 8.92 7.42 6.34
N THR A 298 7.79 6.82 6.73
CA THR A 298 6.91 7.36 7.78
C THR A 298 7.61 7.46 9.12
N VAL A 299 8.20 6.37 9.62
CA VAL A 299 8.89 6.38 10.92
C VAL A 299 10.08 7.33 10.89
N THR A 300 10.87 7.36 9.81
CA THR A 300 12.02 8.26 9.68
C THR A 300 11.62 9.72 9.64
N GLY A 301 10.66 10.07 8.79
CA GLY A 301 10.20 11.45 8.63
C GLY A 301 9.57 11.98 9.90
N VAL A 302 8.68 11.19 10.52
CA VAL A 302 8.02 11.59 11.76
C VAL A 302 9.02 11.70 12.91
N ALA A 303 9.88 10.70 13.10
CA ALA A 303 10.87 10.71 14.17
C ALA A 303 11.80 11.92 14.10
N LYS A 304 12.29 12.26 12.90
CA LYS A 304 13.18 13.41 12.72
C LYS A 304 12.55 14.72 13.18
N LYS A 305 11.28 14.96 12.84
CA LYS A 305 10.55 16.18 13.24
C LYS A 305 10.17 16.15 14.73
N ILE A 306 9.72 15.00 15.23
CA ILE A 306 9.38 14.82 16.64
C ILE A 306 10.61 15.05 17.52
N LYS A 307 11.77 14.46 17.20
CA LYS A 307 13.02 14.68 17.97
C LYS A 307 13.55 16.11 17.88
N GLU A 308 13.24 16.83 16.81
CA GLU A 308 13.56 18.25 16.66
C GLU A 308 12.70 19.15 17.58
N LYS A 309 11.39 18.88 17.67
CA LYS A 309 10.44 19.76 18.40
C LYS A 309 10.08 19.29 19.80
N ILE A 310 10.08 17.99 20.04
CA ILE A 310 9.68 17.30 21.28
C ILE A 310 10.74 16.23 21.60
N PRO A 311 11.95 16.62 22.03
CA PRO A 311 13.10 15.70 22.16
C PRO A 311 12.85 14.54 23.13
N ASN A 312 11.96 14.73 24.11
CA ASN A 312 11.61 13.72 25.11
C ASN A 312 10.55 12.71 24.62
N CYS A 313 9.91 12.94 23.47
CA CYS A 313 8.97 11.99 22.91
C CYS A 313 9.70 10.72 22.47
N ILE A 314 9.14 9.57 22.82
CA ILE A 314 9.67 8.24 22.47
C ILE A 314 9.01 7.78 21.17
N VAL A 315 9.84 7.45 20.17
CA VAL A 315 9.41 6.90 18.89
C VAL A 315 9.57 5.40 18.89
N VAL A 316 8.46 4.70 18.68
CA VAL A 316 8.39 3.23 18.66
C VAL A 316 8.13 2.76 17.24
N GLY A 317 9.08 2.02 16.66
CA GLY A 317 8.92 1.32 15.41
C GLY A 317 8.23 -0.03 15.60
N VAL A 318 7.31 -0.38 14.71
CA VAL A 318 6.64 -1.69 14.70
C VAL A 318 7.03 -2.45 13.44
N ASP A 319 7.47 -3.69 13.60
CA ASP A 319 8.00 -4.52 12.52
C ASP A 319 7.42 -5.94 12.61
N PRO A 320 6.79 -6.49 11.57
CA PRO A 320 6.16 -7.80 11.66
C PRO A 320 7.17 -8.93 11.88
N GLU A 321 6.80 -9.97 12.61
CA GLU A 321 7.57 -11.22 12.61
C GLU A 321 7.76 -11.75 11.18
N GLY A 322 8.97 -12.20 10.85
CA GLY A 322 9.37 -12.51 9.46
C GLY A 322 9.99 -11.34 8.67
N SER A 323 10.07 -10.14 9.26
CA SER A 323 10.85 -9.00 8.75
C SER A 323 12.11 -8.73 9.59
N ILE A 324 13.11 -8.11 8.95
CA ILE A 324 14.43 -7.80 9.55
C ILE A 324 14.63 -6.32 9.89
N LEU A 325 13.63 -5.44 9.72
CA LEU A 325 13.82 -3.99 9.91
C LEU A 325 14.16 -3.63 11.36
N ALA A 326 13.54 -4.30 12.33
CA ALA A 326 13.84 -4.13 13.75
C ALA A 326 15.25 -4.60 14.09
N ASP A 327 15.67 -5.77 13.55
CA ASP A 327 16.96 -6.38 13.78
C ASP A 327 17.54 -7.01 12.50
N PRO A 328 18.35 -6.25 11.73
CA PRO A 328 18.95 -6.73 10.48
C PRO A 328 19.92 -7.90 10.65
N ASN A 329 20.40 -8.16 11.87
CA ASN A 329 21.38 -9.21 12.13
C ASN A 329 20.73 -10.60 12.26
N LYS A 330 19.40 -10.69 12.44
CA LYS A 330 18.69 -11.96 12.60
C LYS A 330 18.62 -12.79 11.32
N GLY A 331 18.69 -12.16 10.14
CA GLY A 331 18.81 -12.81 8.83
C GLY A 331 17.62 -13.65 8.34
N GLU A 332 16.75 -14.15 9.22
CA GLU A 332 15.60 -14.99 8.86
C GLU A 332 14.38 -14.13 8.50
N THR A 333 13.86 -14.37 7.30
CA THR A 333 12.60 -13.79 6.82
C THR A 333 11.54 -14.87 6.69
N ALA A 334 10.29 -14.51 6.91
CA ALA A 334 9.17 -15.44 6.86
C ALA A 334 7.95 -14.78 6.25
N PHE A 335 7.02 -15.60 5.77
CA PHE A 335 5.76 -15.14 5.26
C PHE A 335 4.85 -14.61 6.38
N TYR A 336 4.14 -13.52 6.10
CA TYR A 336 3.08 -12.96 6.93
C TYR A 336 1.99 -12.38 6.01
N GLU A 337 0.76 -12.31 6.53
CA GLU A 337 -0.46 -11.89 5.82
C GLU A 337 -0.71 -10.37 5.90
N VAL A 338 -0.25 -9.70 6.96
CA VAL A 338 -0.34 -8.23 7.06
C VAL A 338 0.41 -7.58 5.90
N GLU A 339 -0.24 -6.63 5.22
CA GLU A 339 0.33 -5.99 4.03
C GLU A 339 0.89 -4.59 4.35
N GLY A 340 1.98 -4.22 3.66
CA GLY A 340 2.49 -2.84 3.64
C GLY A 340 3.50 -2.48 4.74
N VAL A 341 3.91 -3.45 5.55
CA VAL A 341 4.96 -3.37 6.58
C VAL A 341 5.93 -4.55 6.42
N GLY A 342 7.14 -4.39 6.97
CA GLY A 342 8.20 -5.39 6.93
C GLY A 342 8.90 -5.55 5.59
N TYR A 343 10.19 -5.88 5.61
CA TYR A 343 11.01 -6.18 4.43
C TYR A 343 12.17 -7.13 4.79
N ASP A 344 12.70 -7.79 3.75
CA ASP A 344 13.89 -8.64 3.73
C ASP A 344 15.19 -7.86 3.49
N PHE A 345 15.10 -6.54 3.30
CA PHE A 345 16.21 -5.60 3.22
C PHE A 345 15.90 -4.33 4.02
N VAL A 346 16.92 -3.54 4.35
CA VAL A 346 16.75 -2.22 5.00
C VAL A 346 16.67 -1.13 3.93
N PRO A 347 15.51 -0.48 3.70
CA PRO A 347 15.38 0.53 2.66
C PRO A 347 16.23 1.78 2.97
N GLY A 348 16.77 2.43 1.94
CA GLY A 348 17.55 3.66 2.07
C GLY A 348 16.77 4.86 2.63
N THR A 349 15.44 4.79 2.65
CA THR A 349 14.56 5.76 3.32
C THR A 349 14.41 5.52 4.83
N LEU A 350 14.83 4.37 5.37
CA LEU A 350 14.76 4.05 6.79
C LEU A 350 16.04 4.49 7.53
N ASN A 351 15.91 5.49 8.41
CA ASN A 351 16.93 5.77 9.42
C ASN A 351 16.54 5.13 10.74
N ARG A 352 17.19 4.02 11.11
CA ARG A 352 16.92 3.30 12.37
C ARG A 352 17.40 4.05 13.61
N ASN A 353 18.37 4.95 13.48
CA ASN A 353 18.98 5.67 14.61
C ASN A 353 18.06 6.73 15.23
N VAL A 354 16.96 7.10 14.55
CA VAL A 354 15.96 8.02 15.11
C VAL A 354 14.79 7.29 15.79
N VAL A 355 14.83 5.95 15.82
CA VAL A 355 13.83 5.10 16.48
C VAL A 355 14.38 4.66 17.83
N ASP A 356 13.66 4.97 18.92
CA ASP A 356 14.13 4.66 20.28
C ASP A 356 13.91 3.18 20.65
N LYS A 357 12.82 2.58 20.16
CA LYS A 357 12.45 1.19 20.46
C LYS A 357 11.79 0.54 19.26
N TRP A 358 12.06 -0.74 19.07
CA TRP A 358 11.34 -1.59 18.12
C TRP A 358 10.48 -2.62 18.86
N LEU A 359 9.27 -2.85 18.35
CA LEU A 359 8.38 -3.93 18.77
C LEU A 359 8.07 -4.83 17.58
N LYS A 360 7.92 -6.13 17.84
CA LYS A 360 7.48 -7.09 16.84
C LYS A 360 5.96 -7.25 16.89
N SER A 361 5.33 -7.49 15.74
CA SER A 361 3.90 -7.75 15.66
C SER A 361 3.62 -9.06 14.92
N THR A 362 2.57 -9.78 15.34
CA THR A 362 2.09 -10.97 14.64
C THR A 362 0.86 -10.66 13.79
N ASP A 363 0.56 -11.50 12.80
CA ASP A 363 -0.66 -11.38 11.98
C ASP A 363 -1.93 -11.44 12.84
N LYS A 364 -1.97 -12.38 13.80
CA LYS A 364 -3.14 -12.63 14.64
C LYS A 364 -3.53 -11.39 15.42
N GLU A 365 -2.61 -10.83 16.20
CA GLU A 365 -2.86 -9.64 17.02
C GLU A 365 -3.22 -8.43 16.15
N SER A 366 -2.55 -8.31 14.99
CA SER A 366 -2.83 -7.24 14.03
C SER A 366 -4.27 -7.28 13.53
N PHE A 367 -4.77 -8.45 13.14
CA PHE A 367 -6.13 -8.57 12.64
C PHE A 367 -7.18 -8.53 13.74
N GLU A 368 -6.92 -9.09 14.92
CA GLU A 368 -7.83 -8.99 16.06
C GLU A 368 -8.03 -7.53 16.49
N VAL A 369 -6.94 -6.77 16.67
CA VAL A 369 -7.02 -5.35 17.05
C VAL A 369 -7.62 -4.50 15.93
N ALA A 370 -7.32 -4.77 14.66
CA ALA A 370 -7.97 -4.08 13.55
C ALA A 370 -9.50 -4.27 13.55
N ARG A 371 -9.98 -5.49 13.84
CA ARG A 371 -11.42 -5.77 13.94
C ARG A 371 -12.06 -5.15 15.18
N ASP A 372 -11.32 -5.03 16.27
CA ASP A 372 -11.77 -4.32 17.48
C ASP A 372 -11.91 -2.81 17.24
N LEU A 373 -10.95 -2.19 16.53
CA LEU A 373 -11.05 -0.79 16.10
C LEU A 373 -12.33 -0.54 15.30
N ILE A 374 -12.66 -1.45 14.37
CA ILE A 374 -13.89 -1.39 13.59
C ILE A 374 -15.13 -1.52 14.48
N ARG A 375 -15.21 -2.59 15.28
CA ARG A 375 -16.43 -2.92 16.04
C ARG A 375 -16.70 -1.97 17.20
N ARG A 376 -15.64 -1.50 17.86
CA ARG A 376 -15.76 -0.83 19.16
C ARG A 376 -15.62 0.68 19.02
N GLU A 377 -14.73 1.13 18.13
CA GLU A 377 -14.44 2.55 17.92
C GLU A 377 -15.05 3.10 16.61
N GLY A 378 -15.59 2.23 15.73
CA GLY A 378 -16.15 2.65 14.44
C GLY A 378 -15.09 3.07 13.42
N ILE A 379 -13.85 2.63 13.61
CA ILE A 379 -12.68 3.04 12.80
C ILE A 379 -12.44 1.99 11.72
N LEU A 380 -12.72 2.36 10.46
CA LEU A 380 -12.61 1.47 9.29
C LEU A 380 -11.17 1.37 8.74
N CYS A 381 -10.23 0.92 9.58
CA CYS A 381 -8.81 0.81 9.26
C CYS A 381 -8.38 -0.58 8.75
N GLY A 382 -7.20 -0.68 8.14
CA GLY A 382 -6.57 -1.91 7.65
C GLY A 382 -5.74 -2.68 8.69
N GLY A 383 -5.14 -3.81 8.26
CA GLY A 383 -4.42 -4.73 9.15
C GLY A 383 -3.19 -4.13 9.85
N SER A 384 -2.36 -3.35 9.13
CA SER A 384 -1.18 -2.68 9.72
C SER A 384 -1.56 -1.63 10.79
N SER A 385 -2.80 -1.13 10.73
CA SER A 385 -3.32 -0.23 11.76
C SER A 385 -3.53 -0.98 13.08
N GLY A 386 -3.99 -2.23 13.00
CA GLY A 386 -4.08 -3.10 14.15
C GLY A 386 -2.72 -3.45 14.74
N SER A 387 -1.69 -3.67 13.92
CA SER A 387 -0.30 -3.87 14.39
C SER A 387 0.18 -2.68 15.24
N ASN A 388 -0.05 -1.46 14.74
CA ASN A 388 0.39 -0.24 15.44
C ASN A 388 -0.38 0.00 16.73
N VAL A 389 -1.70 -0.23 16.74
CA VAL A 389 -2.51 -0.06 17.95
C VAL A 389 -2.22 -1.16 18.97
N HIS A 390 -1.95 -2.40 18.54
CA HIS A 390 -1.51 -3.46 19.43
C HIS A 390 -0.21 -3.09 20.15
N ALA A 391 0.82 -2.68 19.39
CA ALA A 391 2.07 -2.19 19.95
C ALA A 391 1.87 -0.96 20.85
N ALA A 392 0.97 -0.05 20.49
CA ALA A 392 0.64 1.11 21.31
C ALA A 392 -0.02 0.73 22.64
N LEU A 393 -0.87 -0.31 22.67
CA LEU A 393 -1.41 -0.85 23.91
C LEU A 393 -0.31 -1.42 24.79
N GLU A 394 0.68 -2.10 24.24
CA GLU A 394 1.83 -2.60 25.01
C GLU A 394 2.66 -1.47 25.62
N VAL A 395 2.97 -0.43 24.84
CA VAL A 395 3.69 0.76 25.28
C VAL A 395 2.92 1.51 26.37
N ALA A 396 1.59 1.54 26.26
CA ALA A 396 0.72 2.27 27.16
C ALA A 396 0.53 1.61 28.53
N ARG A 397 0.89 0.33 28.70
CA ARG A 397 0.72 -0.39 29.97
C ARG A 397 1.54 0.28 31.08
N GLY A 398 0.85 0.71 32.14
CA GLY A 398 1.47 1.35 33.30
C GLY A 398 1.85 2.83 33.10
N LEU A 399 1.55 3.42 31.94
CA LEU A 399 1.74 4.86 31.76
C LEU A 399 0.70 5.67 32.57
N PRO A 400 1.11 6.78 33.21
CA PRO A 400 0.18 7.66 33.91
C PRO A 400 -0.87 8.32 33.00
N ALA A 401 -1.98 8.76 33.59
CA ALA A 401 -3.15 9.27 32.86
C ALA A 401 -2.91 10.56 32.06
N ASP A 402 -1.88 11.33 32.39
CA ASP A 402 -1.49 12.57 31.70
C ASP A 402 -0.67 12.33 30.43
N LYS A 403 -0.21 11.09 30.18
CA LYS A 403 0.58 10.74 29.01
C LYS A 403 -0.26 10.64 27.74
N ASN A 404 0.32 11.05 26.61
CA ASN A 404 -0.29 11.00 25.29
C ASN A 404 0.49 10.06 24.35
N VAL A 405 -0.17 8.98 23.93
CA VAL A 405 0.34 7.98 22.99
C VAL A 405 -0.39 8.13 21.65
N VAL A 406 0.34 8.29 20.56
CA VAL A 406 -0.20 8.41 19.19
C VAL A 406 0.19 7.20 18.35
N ALA A 407 -0.77 6.50 17.76
CA ALA A 407 -0.51 5.43 16.79
C ALA A 407 -0.98 5.83 15.38
N ILE A 408 -0.17 5.54 14.35
CA ILE A 408 -0.57 5.82 12.95
C ILE A 408 -1.42 4.69 12.39
N LEU A 409 -2.56 4.99 11.75
CA LEU A 409 -3.40 4.02 11.04
C LEU A 409 -3.21 4.18 9.53
N PRO A 410 -2.36 3.36 8.88
CA PRO A 410 -1.83 3.70 7.54
C PRO A 410 -2.86 3.69 6.41
N ASP A 411 -3.87 2.82 6.45
CA ASP A 411 -4.86 2.66 5.40
C ASP A 411 -6.20 2.07 5.90
N GLY A 412 -7.18 2.01 5.00
CA GLY A 412 -8.56 1.63 5.32
C GLY A 412 -8.93 0.19 4.95
N VAL A 413 -10.12 -0.25 5.42
CA VAL A 413 -10.66 -1.60 5.16
C VAL A 413 -10.87 -1.93 3.68
N ARG A 414 -10.99 -0.92 2.79
CA ARG A 414 -11.24 -1.10 1.35
C ARG A 414 -10.32 -2.15 0.72
N ASN A 415 -9.05 -2.13 1.10
CA ASN A 415 -8.03 -3.01 0.52
C ASN A 415 -8.16 -4.48 0.95
N TYR A 416 -9.02 -4.79 1.94
CA TYR A 416 -9.01 -6.04 2.68
C TYR A 416 -10.41 -6.65 2.87
N LEU A 417 -11.41 -6.20 2.10
CA LEU A 417 -12.80 -6.63 2.24
C LEU A 417 -12.98 -8.15 2.16
N THR A 418 -12.19 -8.83 1.32
CA THR A 418 -12.16 -10.29 1.18
C THR A 418 -11.09 -10.99 2.03
N LYS A 419 -10.37 -10.25 2.89
CA LYS A 419 -9.33 -10.74 3.79
C LYS A 419 -9.77 -10.69 5.26
N PHE A 420 -9.04 -10.03 6.16
CA PHE A 420 -9.30 -10.05 7.61
C PHE A 420 -10.71 -9.56 8.01
N VAL A 421 -11.36 -8.78 7.13
CA VAL A 421 -12.76 -8.35 7.31
C VAL A 421 -13.72 -9.56 7.20
N ASN A 422 -13.41 -10.52 6.33
CA ASN A 422 -14.17 -11.73 6.10
C ASN A 422 -13.88 -12.79 7.19
N ASN A 423 -14.94 -13.26 7.86
CA ASN A 423 -14.85 -14.30 8.88
C ASN A 423 -14.23 -15.60 8.37
N ASP A 424 -14.62 -16.05 7.18
CA ASP A 424 -14.16 -17.32 6.60
C ASP A 424 -12.67 -17.27 6.32
N TRP A 425 -12.19 -16.13 5.81
CA TRP A 425 -10.76 -15.90 5.59
C TRP A 425 -9.96 -15.98 6.90
N MET A 426 -10.49 -15.39 7.97
CA MET A 426 -9.90 -15.45 9.32
C MET A 426 -9.91 -16.87 9.89
N MET A 427 -10.98 -17.63 9.67
CA MET A 427 -11.10 -19.02 10.15
C MET A 427 -10.12 -19.95 9.44
N VAL A 428 -10.03 -19.88 8.10
CA VAL A 428 -9.14 -20.71 7.29
C VAL A 428 -7.66 -20.49 7.64
N ARG A 429 -7.32 -19.31 8.15
CA ARG A 429 -5.95 -18.95 8.59
C ARG A 429 -5.71 -19.11 10.09
N HIS A 430 -6.68 -19.65 10.81
CA HIS A 430 -6.60 -19.88 12.26
C HIS A 430 -6.34 -18.60 13.08
N PHE A 431 -6.77 -17.44 12.58
CA PHE A 431 -6.68 -16.17 13.32
C PHE A 431 -7.89 -15.89 14.21
N ASN A 432 -9.01 -16.59 14.00
CA ASN A 432 -10.12 -16.55 14.95
C ASN A 432 -9.85 -17.49 16.12
N VAL A 433 -9.92 -16.96 17.34
CA VAL A 433 -10.14 -17.79 18.52
C VAL A 433 -11.63 -18.15 18.53
N TYR A 434 -11.96 -19.43 18.38
CA TYR A 434 -13.29 -19.90 18.78
C TYR A 434 -13.43 -19.67 20.29
N GLY A 435 -14.22 -18.66 20.69
CA GLY A 435 -14.68 -18.49 22.07
C GLY A 435 -14.62 -17.06 22.60
N SER A 436 -15.73 -16.33 22.49
CA SER A 436 -16.36 -15.52 23.56
C SER A 436 -17.36 -14.49 22.99
N SER A 437 -18.51 -14.99 22.54
CA SER A 437 -19.80 -14.30 22.66
C SER A 437 -20.91 -15.33 22.62
#